data_AF-K2C3W7-F1
#
_entry.id   AF-K2C3W7-F1
#
_cell.length_a   1.000
_cell.length_b   1.000
_cell.length_c   1.000
_cell.angle_alpha   90.00
_cell.angle_beta   90.00
_cell.angle_gamma   90.00
#
_symmetry.space_group_name_H-M   'P 1'
#
loop_
_entity.id
_entity.type
_entity.pdbx_description
1 polymer ?
#
loop_
_entity_poly.entity_id
_entity_poly.type
_entity_poly.pdbx_seq_one_letter_code
_entity_poly.pdbx_strand_id
1 'polypeptide(L)' 'MASSSLMTENLKGKTILEARKIFSEVHAMLTGKEVGETEKIGKLTVLAGVKEYPARVKCATLAWHALASAMEHKHV' A
#
# COMPACT_ATOMS: atom_id res chain seq x y z
N MET A 1 12.23 -3.70 0.22
CA MET A 1 12.02 -4.96 0.97
C MET A 1 10.96 -4.82 2.05
N ALA A 2 11.12 -3.93 3.05
CA ALA A 2 10.13 -3.77 4.13
C ALA A 2 8.68 -3.52 3.64
N SER A 3 8.49 -2.68 2.61
CA SER A 3 7.15 -2.39 2.03
C SER A 3 6.45 -3.67 1.51
N SER A 4 7.16 -4.51 0.76
CA SER A 4 6.62 -5.76 0.21
C SER A 4 6.25 -6.78 1.29
N SER A 5 7.04 -6.89 2.36
CA SER A 5 6.76 -7.81 3.47
C SER A 5 5.55 -7.37 4.28
N LEU A 6 5.46 -6.07 4.59
CA LEU A 6 4.28 -5.52 5.28
C LEU A 6 3.03 -5.63 4.40
N MET A 7 3.17 -5.43 3.09
CA MET A 7 2.08 -5.62 2.13
C MET A 7 1.53 -7.05 2.18
N THR A 8 2.38 -8.09 2.09
CA THR A 8 1.90 -9.48 2.09
C THR A 8 1.25 -9.88 3.40
N GLU A 9 1.79 -9.44 4.54
CA GLU A 9 1.16 -9.65 5.85
C GLU A 9 -0.24 -9.02 5.94
N ASN A 10 -0.40 -7.80 5.43
CA ASN A 10 -1.66 -7.07 5.52
C ASN A 10 -2.72 -7.58 4.52
N LEU A 11 -2.32 -8.25 3.43
CA LEU A 11 -3.23 -8.75 2.40
C LEU A 11 -3.62 -10.21 2.57
N LYS A 12 -2.88 -10.99 3.36
CA LYS A 12 -3.16 -12.42 3.55
C LYS A 12 -4.56 -12.64 4.16
N GLY A 13 -5.39 -13.43 3.49
CA GLY A 13 -6.76 -13.73 3.93
C GLY A 13 -7.79 -12.63 3.63
N LYS A 14 -7.40 -11.55 2.95
CA LYS A 14 -8.31 -10.47 2.54
C LYS A 14 -8.86 -10.70 1.13
N THR A 15 -10.05 -10.17 0.91
CA THR A 15 -10.66 -10.11 -0.43
C THR A 15 -9.96 -9.08 -1.31
N ILE A 16 -10.17 -9.18 -2.63
CA ILE A 16 -9.64 -8.20 -3.60
C ILE A 16 -10.17 -6.79 -3.29
N LEU A 17 -11.43 -6.67 -2.84
CA LEU A 17 -12.03 -5.39 -2.47
C LEU A 17 -11.30 -4.75 -1.29
N GLU A 18 -11.01 -5.53 -0.24
CA GLU A 18 -10.23 -5.05 0.90
C GLU A 18 -8.79 -4.71 0.53
N ALA A 19 -8.15 -5.53 -0.32
CA ALA A 19 -6.82 -5.27 -0.83
C ALA A 19 -6.75 -3.93 -1.59
N ARG A 20 -7.76 -3.63 -2.39
CA ARG A 20 -7.88 -2.37 -3.14
C ARG A 20 -8.08 -1.17 -2.21
N LYS A 21 -8.85 -1.34 -1.13
CA LYS A 21 -9.02 -0.30 -0.10
C LYS A 21 -7.70 0.00 0.61
N ILE A 22 -6.96 -1.03 1.05
CA ILE A 22 -5.65 -0.88 1.69
C ILE A 22 -4.65 -0.23 0.74
N PHE A 23 -4.64 -0.63 -0.54
CA PHE A 23 -3.80 0.00 -1.56
C PHE A 23 -4.08 1.51 -1.66
N SER A 24 -5.35 1.90 -1.75
CA SER A 24 -5.73 3.31 -1.87
C SER A 24 -5.28 4.13 -0.65
N GLU A 25 -5.45 3.57 0.54
CA GLU A 25 -5.05 4.18 1.81
C GLU A 25 -3.52 4.36 1.92
N VAL A 26 -2.74 3.32 1.62
CA VAL A 26 -1.27 3.38 1.64
C VAL A 26 -0.72 4.30 0.55
N HIS A 27 -1.30 4.24 -0.65
CA HIS A 27 -0.90 5.11 -1.76
C HIS A 27 -1.16 6.58 -1.42
N ALA A 28 -2.32 6.90 -0.84
CA ALA A 28 -2.62 8.25 -0.36
C ALA A 28 -1.62 8.71 0.70
N MET A 29 -1.33 7.86 1.70
CA MET A 29 -0.35 8.14 2.75
C MET A 29 1.06 8.42 2.21
N LEU A 30 1.54 7.62 1.25
CA LEU A 30 2.88 7.77 0.65
C LEU A 30 2.98 8.96 -0.31
N THR A 31 1.87 9.37 -0.91
CA THR A 31 1.79 10.53 -1.83
C THR A 31 1.37 11.82 -1.13
N GLY A 32 1.11 11.79 0.18
CA GLY A 32 0.73 12.96 0.97
C GLY A 32 -0.71 13.44 0.73
N LYS A 33 -1.58 12.61 0.14
CA LYS A 33 -3.01 12.90 0.05
C LYS A 33 -3.67 12.55 1.39
N GLU A 34 -4.65 13.36 1.80
CA GLU A 34 -5.39 13.09 3.05
C GLU A 34 -6.05 11.70 3.01
N VAL A 35 -5.81 10.93 4.06
CA VAL A 35 -6.34 9.59 4.23
C VAL A 35 -7.43 9.67 5.29
N GLY A 36 -8.66 9.34 4.94
CA GLY A 36 -9.74 9.13 5.91
C GLY A 36 -9.50 7.85 6.72
N GLU A 37 -9.86 7.90 8.01
CA GLU A 37 -9.79 6.80 9.01
C GLU A 37 -8.55 5.89 8.90
N THR A 38 -7.44 6.37 9.46
CA THR A 38 -6.13 5.70 9.55
C THR A 38 -6.13 4.38 10.35
N GLU A 39 -7.23 4.02 11.03
CA GLU A 39 -7.29 2.88 11.94
C GLU A 39 -7.00 1.53 11.26
N LYS A 40 -7.28 1.40 9.95
CA LYS A 40 -7.03 0.15 9.20
C LYS A 40 -5.59 -0.02 8.72
N ILE A 41 -4.78 1.03 8.80
CA ILE A 41 -3.41 1.06 8.29
C ILE A 41 -2.42 0.60 9.36
N GLY A 42 -2.78 0.57 10.66
CA GLY A 42 -2.06 -0.04 11.78
C GLY A 42 -0.54 -0.25 11.62
N LYS A 43 -0.12 -1.42 11.11
CA LYS A 43 1.30 -1.77 10.88
C LYS A 43 1.96 -1.00 9.73
N LEU A 44 1.21 -0.60 8.71
CA LEU A 44 1.67 0.15 7.55
C LEU A 44 1.94 1.62 7.85
N THR A 45 1.45 2.14 8.99
CA THR A 45 1.73 3.51 9.48
C THR A 45 3.23 3.77 9.67
N VAL A 46 4.04 2.72 9.86
CA VAL A 46 5.52 2.82 9.89
C VAL A 46 6.09 3.35 8.57
N LEU A 47 5.36 3.23 7.47
CA LEU A 47 5.73 3.76 6.16
C LEU A 47 5.30 5.23 5.98
N ALA A 48 4.54 5.82 6.91
CA ALA A 48 4.08 7.20 6.82
C ALA A 48 5.24 8.20 6.75
N GLY A 49 6.35 7.93 7.45
CA GLY A 49 7.57 8.76 7.40
C GLY A 49 8.32 8.68 6.06
N VAL A 50 8.03 7.68 5.21
CA VAL A 50 8.68 7.55 3.89
C VAL A 50 8.29 8.70 2.95
N LYS A 51 7.12 9.32 3.16
CA LYS A 51 6.66 10.48 2.37
C LYS A 51 7.64 11.66 2.42
N GLU A 52 8.42 11.78 3.50
CA GLU A 52 9.42 12.85 3.68
C GLU A 52 10.70 12.61 2.86
N TYR A 53 10.84 11.43 2.25
CA TYR A 53 12.02 11.03 1.49
C TYR A 53 11.63 10.63 0.06
N PRO A 54 11.55 11.58 -0.90
CA PRO A 54 11.07 11.33 -2.26
C PRO A 54 11.79 10.20 -2.98
N ALA A 55 13.10 10.04 -2.75
CA ALA A 55 13.90 8.94 -3.29
C ALA A 55 13.45 7.55 -2.79
N ARG A 56 12.87 7.48 -1.59
CA ARG A 56 12.40 6.25 -0.94
C ARG A 56 10.93 5.95 -1.23
N VAL A 57 10.14 6.95 -1.60
CA VAL A 57 8.74 6.79 -2.02
C VAL A 57 8.63 5.82 -3.20
N LYS A 58 9.47 5.99 -4.24
CA LYS A 58 9.46 5.09 -5.42
C LYS A 58 9.68 3.61 -5.04
N CYS A 59 10.64 3.35 -4.17
CA CYS A 59 10.92 1.98 -3.70
C CYS A 59 9.79 1.43 -2.81
N ALA A 60 9.11 2.30 -2.06
CA ALA A 60 7.99 1.92 -1.22
C ALA A 60 6.72 1.63 -2.04
N THR A 61 6.42 2.40 -3.08
CA THR A 61 5.22 2.27 -3.92
C THR A 61 5.33 1.17 -4.98
N LEU A 62 6.54 0.75 -5.38
CA LEU A 62 6.74 -0.26 -6.43
C LEU A 62 5.97 -1.57 -6.18
N ALA A 63 6.02 -2.10 -4.95
CA ALA A 63 5.32 -3.33 -4.60
C ALA A 63 3.79 -3.19 -4.69
N TRP A 64 3.28 -2.00 -4.36
CA TRP A 64 1.86 -1.68 -4.43
C TRP A 64 1.38 -1.52 -5.87
N HIS A 65 2.20 -0.95 -6.75
CA HIS A 65 1.89 -0.92 -8.19
C HIS A 65 1.87 -2.33 -8.80
N ALA A 66 2.79 -3.20 -8.41
CA ALA A 66 2.77 -4.60 -8.85
C ALA A 66 1.49 -5.31 -8.39
N LEU A 67 1.04 -5.08 -7.15
CA LEU A 67 -0.24 -5.60 -6.64
C LEU A 67 -1.43 -5.05 -7.44
N ALA A 68 -1.48 -3.73 -7.68
CA ALA A 68 -2.55 -3.10 -8.46
C ALA A 68 -2.62 -3.70 -9.88
N SER A 69 -1.48 -3.84 -10.54
CA SER A 69 -1.37 -4.48 -11.85
C SER A 69 -1.84 -5.94 -11.80
N ALA A 70 -1.49 -6.71 -10.77
CA ALA A 70 -1.96 -8.08 -10.60
C ALA A 70 -3.48 -8.19 -10.33
N MET A 71 -4.08 -7.20 -9.68
CA MET A 71 -5.53 -7.13 -9.47
C MET A 71 -6.29 -6.71 -10.75
N GLU A 72 -5.67 -5.87 -11.59
CA GLU A 72 -6.24 -5.40 -12.86
C GLU A 72 -6.06 -6.43 -14.00
N HIS A 73 -4.94 -7.17 -14.00
CA HIS A 73 -4.66 -8.24 -14.96
C HIS A 73 -5.33 -9.58 -14.64
N LYS A 74 -6.39 -9.59 -13.82
CA LYS A 74 -7.21 -10.79 -13.63
C LYS A 74 -8.16 -11.00 -14.82
N HIS A 75 -7.57 -11.20 -15.99
CA HIS A 75 -8.22 -11.83 -17.14
C HIS A 75 -7.26 -12.86 -17.72
N VAL A 76 -7.79 -14.09 -17.80
CA VAL A 76 -7.22 -15.35 -18.32
C VAL A 76 -6.43 -16.18 -17.31
#